data_AF-A0A9W8RU97-F1
#
_entry.id   AF-A0A9W8RU97-F1
#
_cell.length_a   1.000
_cell.length_b   1.000
_cell.length_c   1.000
_cell.angle_alpha   90.00
_cell.angle_beta   90.00
_cell.angle_gamma   90.00
#
_symmetry.space_group_name_H-M   'P 1'
#
loop_
_entity.id
_entity.type
_entity.pdbx_description
1 polymer ?
#
loop_
_entity_poly.entity_id
_entity_poly.type
_entity_poly.pdbx_seq_one_letter_code
_entity_poly.pdbx_strand_id
1 'polypeptide(L)'
;METQHDLGRSRIPDYLEELGYKFPGLASRYLRSSSLDDTLFRADYHHVSERPFYAGHDEDEEDDDEAESCRFCDRTKIIKRKTREMRVHYGLIASGSQVIKDATFRDEINSHLGGNVRCFEMEAAGLMNNFPCLVIRGICDYADSYKNKDWQEHAAIVAAAFAKDLLQYVQPSDIERGCPVKDMLKDVHYNTSAMRQDLDQIKVGQDKTEDTLILDWLTTIDHGPRQSDHFRERQPGTGSWIFETEEYKSWLATSGQTLFCPGIPGAGKTVLTSLIVNDLISNFRGDSSTGIAYIYCSSKQQHEQTSDRLLTSLLKQLASNQPALPTRIKNLYTEHFRARTRPDLNRIVEELQLMVATLSKVFILIDGLDECQASERNHLLLQLSRLQIQHQINLLATSRPIPTIMREMATHFETITSLEILANTRDITEYLEGHMKKLPSFVRQDRNLQENIIRVISESVDGMPVCEPETK
;
A
#
# COMPACT_ATOMS: atom_id res chain seq x y z
N MET A 1 46.88 29.77 6.83
CA MET A 1 46.18 30.63 5.86
C MET A 1 45.54 31.82 6.56
N GLU A 2 44.63 31.62 7.53
CA GLU A 2 43.97 32.71 8.29
C GLU A 2 44.97 33.75 8.85
N THR A 3 46.01 33.30 9.56
CA THR A 3 47.07 34.20 10.08
C THR A 3 47.79 35.00 8.99
N GLN A 4 47.89 34.50 7.76
CA GLN A 4 48.52 35.26 6.66
C GLN A 4 47.56 36.24 6.00
N HIS A 5 46.26 35.94 5.96
CA HIS A 5 45.23 36.89 5.55
C HIS A 5 45.06 38.02 6.57
N ASP A 6 45.32 37.76 7.85
CA ASP A 6 45.31 38.79 8.91
C ASP A 6 46.58 39.66 8.93
N LEU A 7 47.74 39.08 8.62
CA LEU A 7 49.05 39.77 8.66
C LEU A 7 49.47 40.40 7.31
N GLY A 8 48.82 40.07 6.21
CA GLY A 8 49.19 40.51 4.85
C GLY A 8 48.01 40.58 3.88
N ARG A 9 48.27 41.02 2.63
CA ARG A 9 47.23 41.12 1.59
C ARG A 9 46.91 39.71 1.04
N SER A 10 45.63 39.33 1.02
CA SER A 10 45.15 38.13 0.31
C SER A 10 45.54 38.19 -1.18
N ARG A 11 45.77 37.03 -1.82
CA ARG A 11 46.04 36.93 -3.28
C ARG A 11 44.78 36.96 -4.14
N ILE A 12 43.60 36.97 -3.52
CA ILE A 12 42.31 37.03 -4.22
C ILE A 12 42.25 38.23 -5.19
N PRO A 13 42.60 39.48 -4.81
CA PRO A 13 42.59 40.61 -5.73
C PRO A 13 43.51 40.40 -6.94
N ASP A 14 44.69 39.80 -6.74
CA ASP A 14 45.64 39.52 -7.82
C ASP A 14 45.04 38.50 -8.81
N TYR A 15 44.33 37.48 -8.32
CA TYR A 15 43.63 36.50 -9.17
C TYR A 15 42.45 37.11 -9.94
N LEU A 16 41.72 38.05 -9.32
CA LEU A 16 40.64 38.77 -9.99
C LEU A 16 41.18 39.70 -11.09
N GLU A 17 42.29 40.38 -10.83
CA GLU A 17 42.98 41.22 -11.82
C GLU A 17 43.53 40.36 -12.98
N GLU A 18 44.17 39.23 -12.68
CA GLU A 18 44.64 38.24 -13.67
C GLU A 18 43.50 37.75 -14.57
N LEU A 19 42.32 37.48 -13.99
CA LEU A 19 41.13 37.10 -14.74
C LEU A 19 40.65 38.21 -15.67
N GLY A 20 40.69 39.46 -15.22
CA GLY A 20 40.34 40.63 -16.02
C GLY A 20 41.18 40.74 -17.30
N TYR A 21 42.50 40.50 -17.17
CA TYR A 21 43.42 40.50 -18.32
C TYR A 21 43.26 39.28 -19.23
N LYS A 22 43.12 38.08 -18.66
CA LYS A 22 43.08 36.82 -19.43
C LYS A 22 41.74 36.56 -20.09
N PHE A 23 40.64 37.01 -19.47
CA PHE A 23 39.28 36.75 -19.93
C PHE A 23 38.42 38.02 -19.88
N PRO A 24 38.67 39.01 -20.77
CA PRO A 24 37.96 40.29 -20.76
C PRO A 24 36.43 40.15 -20.89
N GLY A 25 35.95 39.12 -21.62
CA GLY A 25 34.51 38.85 -21.76
C GLY A 25 33.83 38.35 -20.47
N LEU A 26 34.58 37.77 -19.53
CA LEU A 26 34.08 37.39 -18.21
C LEU A 26 34.20 38.55 -17.21
N ALA A 27 35.20 39.42 -17.39
CA ALA A 27 35.42 40.57 -16.52
C ALA A 27 34.18 41.47 -16.37
N SER A 28 33.46 41.71 -17.47
CA SER A 28 32.25 42.56 -17.48
C SER A 28 31.10 42.01 -16.63
N ARG A 29 31.03 40.68 -16.43
CA ARG A 29 30.02 40.02 -15.60
C ARG A 29 30.48 39.85 -14.15
N TYR A 30 31.70 39.34 -13.98
CA TYR A 30 32.20 38.86 -12.70
C TYR A 30 32.96 39.93 -11.87
N LEU A 31 33.47 41.01 -12.50
CA LEU A 31 34.27 42.06 -11.85
C LEU A 31 33.55 43.41 -11.76
N ARG A 32 32.23 43.38 -11.59
CA ARG A 32 31.38 44.59 -11.55
C ARG A 32 31.05 45.09 -10.14
N SER A 33 31.78 44.66 -9.12
CA SER A 33 31.47 44.98 -7.70
C SER A 33 31.37 46.48 -7.41
N SER A 34 32.11 47.31 -8.13
CA SER A 34 32.04 48.78 -8.00
C SER A 34 30.74 49.40 -8.52
N SER A 35 29.97 48.68 -9.35
CA SER A 35 28.66 49.13 -9.86
C SER A 35 27.48 48.49 -9.15
N LEU A 36 27.71 47.71 -8.09
CA LEU A 36 26.67 47.03 -7.33
C LEU A 36 26.37 47.79 -6.03
N ASP A 37 25.09 47.92 -5.71
CA ASP A 37 24.63 48.50 -4.45
C ASP A 37 24.52 47.42 -3.36
N ASP A 38 25.24 47.59 -2.25
CA ASP A 38 25.13 46.76 -1.04
C ASP A 38 24.07 47.34 -0.10
N THR A 39 22.83 46.88 -0.24
CA THR A 39 21.69 47.36 0.56
C THR A 39 21.30 46.34 1.61
N LEU A 40 21.32 46.75 2.89
CA LEU A 40 20.87 45.94 4.02
C LEU A 40 19.70 46.62 4.74
N PHE A 41 18.60 45.89 4.92
CA PHE A 41 17.45 46.34 5.70
C PHE A 41 17.53 45.85 7.15
N ARG A 42 16.70 46.42 8.03
CA ARG A 42 16.54 45.90 9.38
C ARG A 42 15.97 44.47 9.34
N ALA A 43 16.42 43.61 10.26
CA ALA A 43 16.01 42.21 10.31
C ALA A 43 14.50 42.02 10.56
N ASP A 44 13.84 42.97 11.22
CA ASP A 44 12.40 42.98 11.48
C ASP A 44 11.58 43.57 10.31
N TYR A 45 12.22 43.91 9.19
CA TYR A 45 11.56 44.49 8.03
C TYR A 45 11.17 43.40 7.02
N HIS A 46 9.88 43.30 6.73
CA HIS A 46 9.37 42.46 5.65
C HIS A 46 9.36 43.24 4.34
N HIS A 47 10.07 42.73 3.34
CA HIS A 47 10.16 43.33 2.01
C HIS A 47 8.81 43.27 1.27
N VAL A 48 8.50 44.33 0.53
CA VAL A 48 7.20 44.50 -0.16
C VAL A 48 7.41 44.37 -1.67
N SER A 49 6.81 43.34 -2.25
CA SER A 49 6.88 43.02 -3.68
C SER A 49 5.74 43.63 -4.52
N GLU A 50 4.62 44.03 -3.90
CA GLU A 50 3.42 44.52 -4.60
C GLU A 50 3.12 46.01 -4.33
N ARG A 51 2.50 46.70 -5.30
CA ARG A 51 2.01 48.07 -5.13
C ARG A 51 0.90 48.12 -4.06
N PRO A 52 0.88 49.12 -3.16
CA PRO A 52 -0.22 49.30 -2.23
C PRO A 52 -1.57 49.46 -2.95
N PHE A 53 -2.60 48.80 -2.44
CA PHE A 53 -3.96 48.56 -2.97
C PHE A 53 -4.86 49.80 -3.18
N TYR A 54 -4.31 50.90 -3.72
CA TYR A 54 -5.06 52.08 -4.18
C TYR A 54 -4.77 52.39 -5.66
N ALA A 55 -4.80 51.38 -6.51
CA ALA A 55 -5.01 51.54 -7.95
C ALA A 55 -5.69 50.24 -8.43
N GLY A 56 -6.73 50.40 -9.25
CA GLY A 56 -7.74 49.37 -9.51
C GLY A 56 -7.22 48.04 -10.07
N HIS A 57 -8.08 47.03 -9.90
CA HIS A 57 -8.00 45.71 -10.52
C HIS A 57 -7.66 45.78 -12.00
N ASP A 58 -6.67 45.02 -12.41
CA ASP A 58 -6.72 44.21 -13.63
C ASP A 58 -6.03 42.87 -13.33
N GLU A 59 -6.68 41.80 -13.78
CA GLU A 59 -6.27 40.40 -13.66
C GLU A 59 -5.24 40.04 -14.74
N ASP A 60 -4.42 39.02 -14.44
CA ASP A 60 -3.64 38.19 -15.37
C ASP A 60 -2.36 38.77 -16.01
N GLU A 61 -1.24 38.76 -15.27
CA GLU A 61 0.09 38.52 -15.87
C GLU A 61 0.91 37.57 -14.97
N GLU A 62 1.32 36.43 -15.52
CA GLU A 62 2.39 35.58 -14.96
C GLU A 62 3.70 36.36 -15.06
N ASP A 63 3.98 37.21 -14.06
CA ASP A 63 5.22 37.98 -14.00
C ASP A 63 6.39 37.10 -13.55
N ASP A 64 7.10 36.58 -14.56
CA ASP A 64 8.45 36.01 -14.46
C ASP A 64 9.53 37.12 -14.35
N ASP A 65 9.19 38.27 -13.74
CA ASP A 65 10.07 39.40 -13.50
C ASP A 65 10.59 39.39 -12.05
N GLU A 66 11.50 38.44 -11.74
CA GLU A 66 12.31 38.41 -10.52
C GLU A 66 13.37 39.56 -10.46
N ALA A 67 13.11 40.71 -11.10
CA ALA A 67 13.97 41.89 -11.11
C ALA A 67 13.29 43.07 -10.39
N GLU A 68 13.87 43.48 -9.25
CA GLU A 68 13.48 44.63 -8.41
C GLU A 68 12.34 44.44 -7.39
N SER A 69 12.33 43.32 -6.66
CA SER A 69 11.43 43.04 -5.52
C SER A 69 11.50 44.02 -4.33
N CYS A 70 12.28 45.10 -4.42
CA CYS A 70 12.41 46.09 -3.35
C CYS A 70 12.26 47.55 -3.80
N ARG A 71 11.67 47.77 -4.98
CA ARG A 71 11.31 49.12 -5.45
C ARG A 71 10.28 49.80 -4.53
N PHE A 72 9.41 49.02 -3.90
CA PHE A 72 8.37 49.49 -2.99
C PHE A 72 8.77 49.44 -1.50
N CYS A 73 10.00 48.99 -1.21
CA CYS A 73 10.51 48.97 0.16
C CYS A 73 10.71 50.39 0.71
N ASP A 74 10.43 50.54 2.00
CA ASP A 74 10.70 51.76 2.75
C ASP A 74 12.22 51.92 2.94
N ARG A 75 12.82 52.80 2.12
CA ARG A 75 14.25 53.11 2.16
C ARG A 75 14.72 53.68 3.50
N THR A 76 13.82 54.16 4.37
CA THR A 76 14.19 54.60 5.73
C THR A 76 14.58 53.44 6.65
N LYS A 77 14.21 52.21 6.28
CA LYS A 77 14.55 50.98 7.00
C LYS A 77 15.91 50.40 6.60
N ILE A 78 16.61 51.03 5.63
CA ILE A 78 17.97 50.65 5.24
C ILE A 78 18.94 51.04 6.36
N ILE A 79 19.76 50.07 6.77
CA ILE A 79 20.84 50.27 7.73
C ILE A 79 21.99 50.99 7.04
N LYS A 80 22.31 52.20 7.50
CA LYS A 80 23.49 52.94 7.02
C LYS A 80 24.77 52.22 7.46
N ARG A 81 25.60 51.81 6.50
CA ARG A 81 26.88 51.13 6.73
C ARG A 81 28.03 51.92 6.15
N LYS A 82 29.21 51.76 6.75
CA LYS A 82 30.46 52.29 6.19
C LYS A 82 30.87 51.41 5.00
N THR A 83 31.44 52.02 3.97
CA THR A 83 32.10 51.30 2.87
C THR A 83 33.12 50.32 3.46
N ARG A 84 33.06 49.07 2.99
CA ARG A 84 33.91 47.98 3.47
C ARG A 84 34.67 47.38 2.31
N GLU A 85 35.92 47.00 2.58
CA GLU A 85 36.70 46.18 1.65
C GLU A 85 36.24 44.72 1.72
N MET A 86 36.54 43.96 0.67
CA MET A 86 36.34 42.52 0.65
C MET A 86 37.09 41.85 1.82
N ARG A 87 36.43 40.95 2.52
CA ARG A 87 37.01 40.19 3.62
C ARG A 87 36.66 38.71 3.49
N VAL A 88 37.59 37.87 3.92
CA VAL A 88 37.35 36.44 4.12
C VAL A 88 36.81 36.27 5.54
N HIS A 89 35.72 35.52 5.68
CA HIS A 89 35.15 35.17 6.97
C HIS A 89 35.43 33.70 7.27
N TYR A 90 36.19 33.44 8.32
CA TYR A 90 36.39 32.10 8.88
C TYR A 90 35.35 31.87 9.99
N GLY A 91 34.65 30.73 9.94
CA GLY A 91 33.64 30.38 10.94
C GLY A 91 32.60 29.38 10.46
N LEU A 92 31.57 29.18 11.28
CA LEU A 92 30.50 28.23 11.01
C LEU A 92 29.62 28.71 9.85
N ILE A 93 29.39 27.82 8.90
CA ILE A 93 28.38 27.98 7.83
C ILE A 93 27.24 27.03 8.17
N ALA A 94 26.02 27.55 8.28
CA ALA A 94 24.84 26.73 8.53
C ALA A 94 24.28 26.19 7.22
N SER A 95 24.07 24.88 7.15
CA SER A 95 23.73 24.16 5.93
C SER A 95 22.37 23.49 6.02
N GLY A 96 21.52 23.68 5.03
CA GLY A 96 20.17 23.09 5.02
C GLY A 96 19.61 22.86 3.61
N SER A 97 18.57 22.05 3.49
CA SER A 97 17.95 21.75 2.18
C SER A 97 16.96 22.81 1.69
N GLN A 98 16.80 23.93 2.41
CA GLN A 98 15.86 25.00 2.09
C GLN A 98 16.53 26.37 2.08
N VAL A 99 16.08 27.26 1.19
CA VAL A 99 16.53 28.65 1.14
C VAL A 99 15.95 29.38 2.34
N ILE A 100 16.79 30.03 3.13
CA ILE A 100 16.33 30.95 4.17
C ILE A 100 16.04 32.31 3.52
N LYS A 101 14.78 32.71 3.58
CA LYS A 101 14.26 33.98 3.02
C LYS A 101 13.59 34.82 4.10
N ASP A 102 14.06 34.73 5.34
CA ASP A 102 13.45 35.40 6.48
C ASP A 102 14.55 35.76 7.48
N ALA A 103 14.76 37.06 7.68
CA ALA A 103 15.82 37.58 8.51
C ALA A 103 15.62 37.27 10.01
N THR A 104 14.37 37.24 10.47
CA THR A 104 14.02 36.85 11.84
C THR A 104 14.30 35.36 12.06
N PHE A 105 13.87 34.51 11.14
CA PHE A 105 14.14 33.06 11.19
C PHE A 105 15.64 32.75 11.10
N ARG A 106 16.38 33.48 10.24
CA ARG A 106 17.84 33.41 10.16
C ARG A 106 18.50 33.71 11.51
N ASP A 107 18.08 34.78 12.18
CA ASP A 107 18.65 35.19 13.46
C ASP A 107 18.28 34.22 14.58
N GLU A 108 17.07 33.65 14.54
CA GLU A 108 16.66 32.55 15.40
C GLU A 108 17.56 31.33 15.22
N ILE A 109 17.80 30.88 13.99
CA ILE A 109 18.69 29.74 13.73
C ILE A 109 20.10 30.03 14.25
N ASN A 110 20.65 31.22 13.98
CA ASN A 110 21.96 31.60 14.50
C ASN A 110 22.00 31.54 16.04
N SER A 111 20.97 32.05 16.72
CA SER A 111 20.85 31.99 18.18
C SER A 111 20.84 30.56 18.71
N HIS A 112 20.03 29.66 18.10
CA HIS A 112 19.97 28.25 18.46
C HIS A 112 21.30 27.51 18.24
N LEU A 113 22.10 27.96 17.27
CA LEU A 113 23.43 27.42 16.96
C LEU A 113 24.57 28.14 17.71
N GLY A 114 24.26 28.89 18.77
CA GLY A 114 25.26 29.50 19.65
C GLY A 114 25.81 30.85 19.18
N GLY A 115 25.12 31.52 18.25
CA GLY A 115 25.36 32.91 17.85
C GLY A 115 26.58 33.15 16.96
N ASN A 116 27.22 32.10 16.45
CA ASN A 116 28.49 32.18 15.72
C ASN A 116 28.38 31.79 14.22
N VAL A 117 27.17 31.66 13.68
CA VAL A 117 26.94 31.39 12.26
C VAL A 117 27.32 32.61 11.43
N ARG A 118 28.15 32.42 10.41
CA ARG A 118 28.63 33.49 9.51
C ARG A 118 27.80 33.64 8.24
N CYS A 119 27.31 32.53 7.70
CA CYS A 119 26.41 32.52 6.54
C CYS A 119 25.64 31.20 6.46
N PHE A 120 24.72 31.15 5.49
CA PHE A 120 23.87 29.99 5.21
C PHE A 120 24.11 29.50 3.78
N GLU A 121 24.00 28.19 3.58
CA GLU A 121 24.19 27.54 2.28
C GLU A 121 23.29 26.31 2.15
N MET A 122 23.15 25.77 0.93
CA MET A 122 22.22 24.67 0.65
C MET A 122 22.81 23.48 -0.10
N GLU A 123 24.03 23.62 -0.58
CA GLU A 123 24.65 22.71 -1.53
C GLU A 123 25.47 21.62 -0.81
N ALA A 124 26.01 21.90 0.38
CA ALA A 124 26.74 20.94 1.20
C ALA A 124 25.88 20.18 2.22
N ALA A 125 24.60 20.54 2.35
CA ALA A 125 23.64 19.85 3.19
C ALA A 125 23.55 18.36 2.81
N GLY A 126 23.90 17.49 3.76
CA GLY A 126 23.94 16.03 3.55
C GLY A 126 25.27 15.48 3.01
N LEU A 127 26.16 16.30 2.43
CA LEU A 127 27.51 15.86 2.07
C LEU A 127 28.43 15.79 3.31
N MET A 128 28.30 16.75 4.22
CA MET A 128 29.12 16.85 5.44
C MET A 128 28.95 15.68 6.42
N ASN A 129 27.82 14.97 6.37
CA ASN A 129 27.58 13.79 7.21
C ASN A 129 28.31 12.54 6.71
N ASN A 130 28.84 12.58 5.48
CA ASN A 130 29.28 11.40 4.75
C ASN A 130 30.78 11.39 4.45
N PHE A 131 31.43 12.55 4.34
CA PHE A 131 32.89 12.63 4.25
C PHE A 131 33.40 13.98 4.77
N PRO A 132 34.65 14.05 5.25
CA PRO A 132 35.27 15.32 5.63
C PRO A 132 35.35 16.26 4.43
N CYS A 133 34.61 17.36 4.47
CA CYS A 133 34.64 18.38 3.43
C CYS A 133 34.72 19.79 4.03
N LEU A 134 35.23 20.72 3.23
CA LEU A 134 35.29 22.13 3.56
C LEU A 134 34.37 22.89 2.61
N VAL A 135 33.50 23.72 3.17
CA VAL A 135 32.58 24.54 2.40
C VAL A 135 33.20 25.93 2.18
N ILE A 136 33.21 26.38 0.93
CA ILE A 136 33.64 27.73 0.54
C ILE A 136 32.43 28.41 -0.10
N ARG A 137 31.94 29.49 0.52
CA ARG A 137 30.75 30.21 0.07
C ARG A 137 31.10 31.66 -0.26
N GLY A 138 30.75 32.08 -1.47
CA GLY A 138 30.65 33.50 -1.80
C GLY A 138 29.35 34.06 -1.23
N ILE A 139 29.43 35.15 -0.47
CA ILE A 139 28.26 35.78 0.15
C ILE A 139 27.67 36.78 -0.84
N CYS A 140 26.44 36.52 -1.33
CA CYS A 140 25.72 37.36 -2.28
C CYS A 140 24.42 37.96 -1.74
N ASP A 141 23.93 37.47 -0.61
CA ASP A 141 22.68 37.92 0.01
C ASP A 141 22.77 37.87 1.54
N TYR A 142 21.71 38.33 2.20
CA TYR A 142 21.60 38.40 3.65
C TYR A 142 20.73 37.29 4.24
N ALA A 143 20.30 36.30 3.45
CA ALA A 143 19.29 35.31 3.86
C ALA A 143 18.02 35.95 4.47
N ASP A 144 17.59 37.10 3.92
CA ASP A 144 16.33 37.75 4.23
C ASP A 144 15.33 37.55 3.07
N SER A 145 14.13 38.11 3.16
CA SER A 145 13.13 37.93 2.09
C SER A 145 13.50 38.65 0.79
N TYR A 146 14.58 39.43 0.78
CA TYR A 146 15.08 40.12 -0.40
C TYR A 146 16.14 39.30 -1.12
N LYS A 147 15.81 38.88 -2.34
CA LYS A 147 16.76 38.23 -3.24
C LYS A 147 17.42 39.28 -4.14
N ASN A 148 18.69 39.57 -3.90
CA ASN A 148 19.53 40.28 -4.86
C ASN A 148 20.39 39.28 -5.63
N LYS A 149 20.11 39.10 -6.93
CA LYS A 149 20.89 38.20 -7.78
C LYS A 149 22.15 38.85 -8.36
N ASP A 150 22.28 40.18 -8.30
CA ASP A 150 23.35 40.91 -8.98
C ASP A 150 24.74 40.58 -8.44
N TRP A 151 24.81 40.27 -7.14
CA TRP A 151 26.03 39.88 -6.44
C TRP A 151 26.45 38.42 -6.68
N GLN A 152 25.58 37.55 -7.21
CA GLN A 152 25.87 36.11 -7.32
C GLN A 152 27.10 35.81 -8.16
N GLU A 153 27.21 36.42 -9.34
CA GLU A 153 28.36 36.23 -10.23
C GLU A 153 29.65 36.69 -9.56
N HIS A 154 29.67 37.89 -8.98
CA HIS A 154 30.84 38.42 -8.29
C HIS A 154 31.22 37.56 -7.07
N ALA A 155 30.25 37.15 -6.26
CA ALA A 155 30.48 36.30 -5.09
C ALA A 155 31.04 34.93 -5.49
N ALA A 156 30.55 34.35 -6.59
CA ALA A 156 31.03 33.07 -7.12
C ALA A 156 32.51 33.16 -7.54
N ILE A 157 32.91 34.22 -8.24
CA ILE A 157 34.32 34.34 -8.65
C ILE A 157 35.26 34.59 -7.47
N VAL A 158 34.80 35.34 -6.45
CA VAL A 158 35.56 35.54 -5.21
C VAL A 158 35.75 34.21 -4.46
N ALA A 159 34.70 33.39 -4.38
CA ALA A 159 34.78 32.05 -3.80
C ALA A 159 35.76 31.13 -4.57
N ALA A 160 35.72 31.17 -5.90
CA ALA A 160 36.64 30.41 -6.75
C ALA A 160 38.10 30.88 -6.59
N ALA A 161 38.33 32.20 -6.51
CA ALA A 161 39.64 32.78 -6.26
C ALA A 161 40.16 32.41 -4.87
N PHE A 162 39.30 32.41 -3.84
CA PHE A 162 39.66 31.92 -2.50
C PHE A 162 39.98 30.42 -2.53
N ALA A 163 39.19 29.60 -3.22
CA ALA A 163 39.47 28.17 -3.37
C ALA A 163 40.82 27.92 -4.04
N LYS A 164 41.15 28.69 -5.10
CA LYS A 164 42.47 28.65 -5.74
C LYS A 164 43.58 29.02 -4.76
N ASP A 165 43.40 30.09 -3.98
CA ASP A 165 44.37 30.51 -2.94
C ASP A 165 44.56 29.41 -1.88
N LEU A 166 43.47 28.85 -1.37
CA LEU A 166 43.49 27.78 -0.37
C LEU A 166 44.24 26.55 -0.88
N LEU A 167 44.00 26.12 -2.12
CA LEU A 167 44.65 24.97 -2.71
C LEU A 167 46.18 25.14 -2.83
N GLN A 168 46.71 26.37 -2.86
CA GLN A 168 48.17 26.59 -2.81
C GLN A 168 48.79 26.20 -1.47
N TYR A 169 48.01 26.10 -0.40
CA TYR A 169 48.46 25.69 0.93
C TYR A 169 48.25 24.19 1.18
N VAL A 170 47.51 23.49 0.33
CA VAL A 170 47.27 22.05 0.45
C VAL A 170 48.45 21.29 -0.17
N GLN A 171 49.18 20.52 0.64
CA GLN A 171 50.29 19.72 0.14
C GLN A 171 49.77 18.48 -0.59
N PRO A 172 50.33 18.11 -1.77
CA PRO A 172 49.93 16.90 -2.48
C PRO A 172 50.03 15.61 -1.62
N SER A 173 51.02 15.55 -0.73
CA SER A 173 51.22 14.42 0.19
C SER A 173 50.11 14.25 1.23
N ASP A 174 49.41 15.32 1.60
CA ASP A 174 48.26 15.24 2.51
C ASP A 174 47.02 14.68 1.80
N ILE A 175 46.93 14.88 0.47
CA ILE A 175 45.85 14.33 -0.37
C ILE A 175 46.03 12.82 -0.57
N GLU A 176 47.27 12.36 -0.78
CA GLU A 176 47.59 10.94 -0.96
C GLU A 176 47.32 10.08 0.29
N ARG A 177 47.33 10.69 1.48
CA ARG A 177 46.99 10.02 2.76
C ARG A 177 45.49 9.93 3.03
N GLY A 178 44.68 10.70 2.31
CA GLY A 178 43.23 10.69 2.46
C GLY A 178 42.57 9.50 1.75
N CYS A 179 41.43 9.04 2.26
CA CYS A 179 40.62 8.07 1.53
C CYS A 179 39.95 8.76 0.31
N PRO A 180 39.99 8.18 -0.89
CA PRO A 180 39.27 8.71 -2.03
C PRO A 180 37.76 8.78 -1.77
N VAL A 181 37.11 9.90 -2.14
CA VAL A 181 35.65 10.10 -1.97
C VAL A 181 34.84 8.96 -2.60
N LYS A 182 35.30 8.39 -3.72
CA LYS A 182 34.67 7.25 -4.41
C LYS A 182 34.53 6.00 -3.52
N ASP A 183 35.42 5.81 -2.55
CA ASP A 183 35.43 4.63 -1.69
C ASP A 183 34.56 4.87 -0.46
N MET A 184 34.51 6.10 0.06
CA MET A 184 33.54 6.50 1.11
C MET A 184 32.07 6.49 0.60
N LEU A 185 31.83 6.84 -0.67
CA LEU A 185 30.49 6.83 -1.25
C LEU A 185 29.87 5.43 -1.41
N LYS A 186 30.68 4.36 -1.44
CA LYS A 186 30.18 2.98 -1.53
C LYS A 186 29.43 2.58 -0.25
N ASP A 187 29.91 3.00 0.90
CA ASP A 187 29.29 2.69 2.20
C ASP A 187 27.96 3.43 2.39
N VAL A 188 27.84 4.65 1.86
CA VAL A 188 26.59 5.43 1.85
C VAL A 188 25.50 4.74 1.01
N HIS A 189 25.87 4.17 -0.14
CA HIS A 189 24.93 3.45 -0.99
C HIS A 189 24.33 2.24 -0.27
N TYR A 190 25.15 1.51 0.50
CA TYR A 190 24.71 0.36 1.29
C TYR A 190 23.72 0.79 2.39
N ASN A 191 24.04 1.79 3.20
CA ASN A 191 23.17 2.26 4.29
C ASN A 191 21.84 2.85 3.79
N THR A 192 21.87 3.58 2.68
CA THR A 192 20.65 4.14 2.06
C THR A 192 19.76 3.02 1.51
N SER A 193 20.35 1.95 0.97
CA SER A 193 19.59 0.79 0.50
C SER A 193 18.93 0.01 1.65
N ALA A 194 19.63 -0.14 2.78
CA ALA A 194 19.08 -0.78 3.98
C ALA A 194 17.93 0.04 4.59
N MET A 195 18.09 1.36 4.73
CA MET A 195 17.01 2.24 5.21
C MET A 195 15.78 2.21 4.30
N ARG A 196 15.97 2.12 2.98
CA ARG A 196 14.86 1.97 2.04
C ARG A 196 14.10 0.66 2.25
N GLN A 197 14.81 -0.45 2.48
CA GLN A 197 14.20 -1.74 2.79
C GLN A 197 13.40 -1.72 4.09
N ASP A 198 13.93 -1.06 5.13
CA ASP A 198 13.22 -0.92 6.41
C ASP A 198 11.96 -0.07 6.27
N LEU A 199 12.02 1.03 5.51
CA LEU A 199 10.84 1.86 5.20
C LEU A 199 9.79 1.11 4.37
N ASP A 200 10.23 0.30 3.40
CA ASP A 200 9.32 -0.53 2.60
C ASP A 200 8.64 -1.61 3.47
N GLN A 201 9.36 -2.21 4.43
CA GLN A 201 8.77 -3.16 5.39
C GLN A 201 7.75 -2.50 6.33
N ILE A 202 8.05 -1.29 6.83
CA ILE A 202 7.11 -0.53 7.68
C ILE A 202 5.85 -0.18 6.90
N LYS A 203 5.98 0.27 5.63
CA LYS A 203 4.84 0.56 4.76
C LYS A 203 3.98 -0.68 4.51
N VAL A 204 4.59 -1.81 4.14
CA VAL A 204 3.86 -3.08 3.93
C VAL A 204 3.13 -3.53 5.21
N GLY A 205 3.73 -3.33 6.39
CA GLY A 205 3.07 -3.63 7.67
C GLY A 205 1.88 -2.72 7.97
N GLN A 206 1.98 -1.42 7.67
CA GLN A 206 0.88 -0.47 7.81
C GLN A 206 -0.26 -0.76 6.83
N ASP A 207 0.06 -1.02 5.56
CA ASP A 207 -0.93 -1.34 4.52
C ASP A 207 -1.74 -2.58 4.89
N LYS A 208 -1.10 -3.65 5.39
CA LYS A 208 -1.81 -4.86 5.83
C LYS A 208 -2.76 -4.60 7.01
N THR A 209 -2.38 -3.71 7.91
CA THR A 209 -3.22 -3.36 9.07
C THR A 209 -4.45 -2.58 8.61
N GLU A 210 -4.26 -1.62 7.71
CA GLU A 210 -5.36 -0.86 7.09
C GLU A 210 -6.29 -1.78 6.29
N ASP A 211 -5.74 -2.67 5.46
CA ASP A 211 -6.53 -3.60 4.65
C ASP A 211 -7.42 -4.50 5.52
N THR A 212 -6.89 -4.98 6.65
CA THR A 212 -7.67 -5.78 7.61
C THR A 212 -8.82 -4.98 8.20
N LEU A 213 -8.58 -3.73 8.60
CA LEU A 213 -9.63 -2.83 9.12
C LEU A 213 -10.74 -2.58 8.09
N ILE A 214 -10.38 -2.40 6.82
CA ILE A 214 -11.34 -2.16 5.74
C ILE A 214 -12.18 -3.43 5.49
N LEU A 215 -11.55 -4.59 5.44
CA LEU A 215 -12.23 -5.87 5.22
C LEU A 215 -13.19 -6.23 6.37
N ASP A 216 -12.80 -5.95 7.62
CA ASP A 216 -13.68 -6.16 8.78
C ASP A 216 -14.80 -5.12 8.88
N TRP A 217 -14.58 -3.91 8.36
CA TRP A 217 -15.63 -2.91 8.23
C TRP A 217 -16.72 -3.32 7.22
N LEU A 218 -16.33 -3.95 6.09
CA LEU A 218 -17.28 -4.45 5.09
C LEU A 218 -18.24 -5.46 5.71
N THR A 219 -17.70 -6.48 6.36
CA THR A 219 -18.50 -7.46 7.10
C THR A 219 -17.67 -8.18 8.14
N THR A 220 -18.30 -8.46 9.27
CA THR A 220 -17.74 -9.31 10.33
C THR A 220 -17.97 -10.80 10.08
N ILE A 221 -18.74 -11.16 9.04
CA ILE A 221 -18.94 -12.57 8.68
C ILE A 221 -17.62 -13.13 8.15
N ASP A 222 -17.19 -14.23 8.77
CA ASP A 222 -16.03 -15.00 8.36
C ASP A 222 -16.38 -16.49 8.33
N HIS A 223 -16.27 -17.08 7.14
CA HIS A 223 -16.51 -18.50 6.91
C HIS A 223 -15.23 -19.35 7.08
N GLY A 224 -14.06 -18.73 7.17
CA GLY A 224 -12.76 -19.41 7.31
C GLY A 224 -12.64 -20.30 8.55
N PRO A 225 -13.10 -19.87 9.75
CA PRO A 225 -13.13 -20.74 10.93
C PRO A 225 -13.99 -21.99 10.70
N ARG A 226 -15.17 -21.85 10.08
CA ARG A 226 -16.03 -23.00 9.75
C ARG A 226 -15.39 -23.95 8.76
N GLN A 227 -14.76 -23.41 7.71
CA GLN A 227 -13.99 -24.20 6.76
C GLN A 227 -12.93 -25.04 7.49
N SER A 228 -12.19 -24.43 8.41
CA SER A 228 -11.14 -25.11 9.17
C SER A 228 -11.71 -26.19 10.09
N ASP A 229 -12.79 -25.91 10.80
CA ASP A 229 -13.44 -26.85 11.72
C ASP A 229 -14.04 -28.04 10.95
N HIS A 230 -14.83 -27.80 9.89
CA HIS A 230 -15.42 -28.87 9.07
C HIS A 230 -14.35 -29.74 8.42
N PHE A 231 -13.28 -29.13 7.89
CA PHE A 231 -12.18 -29.89 7.32
C PHE A 231 -11.44 -30.69 8.40
N ARG A 232 -11.24 -30.15 9.61
CA ARG A 232 -10.55 -30.87 10.71
C ARG A 232 -11.38 -32.03 11.26
N GLU A 233 -12.69 -31.87 11.34
CA GLU A 233 -13.61 -32.86 11.93
C GLU A 233 -13.90 -34.04 10.99
N ARG A 234 -13.57 -33.93 9.70
CA ARG A 234 -13.74 -35.02 8.73
C ARG A 234 -13.00 -36.28 9.16
N GLN A 235 -13.52 -37.45 8.76
CA GLN A 235 -12.75 -38.67 8.82
C GLN A 235 -11.77 -38.72 7.63
N PRO A 236 -10.45 -38.81 7.86
CA PRO A 236 -9.48 -38.99 6.77
C PRO A 236 -9.78 -40.25 5.95
N GLY A 237 -9.70 -40.15 4.62
CA GLY A 237 -10.01 -41.23 3.68
C GLY A 237 -11.40 -41.11 3.03
N THR A 238 -12.34 -40.45 3.72
CA THR A 238 -13.72 -40.29 3.23
C THR A 238 -13.89 -39.15 2.23
N GLY A 239 -14.87 -39.28 1.34
CA GLY A 239 -15.30 -38.22 0.43
C GLY A 239 -14.41 -37.98 -0.79
N SER A 240 -13.29 -38.71 -0.95
CA SER A 240 -12.39 -38.54 -2.09
C SER A 240 -13.01 -38.94 -3.43
N TRP A 241 -14.07 -39.76 -3.42
CA TRP A 241 -14.77 -40.20 -4.62
C TRP A 241 -15.29 -39.04 -5.49
N ILE A 242 -15.59 -37.88 -4.88
CA ILE A 242 -16.13 -36.73 -5.62
C ILE A 242 -15.15 -36.20 -6.67
N PHE A 243 -13.84 -36.32 -6.42
CA PHE A 243 -12.81 -35.85 -7.34
C PHE A 243 -12.66 -36.75 -8.58
N GLU A 244 -13.21 -37.96 -8.51
CA GLU A 244 -13.17 -38.94 -9.60
C GLU A 244 -14.38 -38.84 -10.53
N THR A 245 -15.42 -38.08 -10.16
CA THR A 245 -16.66 -37.94 -10.95
C THR A 245 -16.45 -37.03 -12.16
N GLU A 246 -17.15 -37.32 -13.25
CA GLU A 246 -17.07 -36.52 -14.48
C GLU A 246 -17.76 -35.16 -14.30
N GLU A 247 -18.81 -35.11 -13.48
CA GLU A 247 -19.52 -33.89 -13.10
C GLU A 247 -18.59 -32.90 -12.41
N TYR A 248 -17.78 -33.37 -11.43
CA TYR A 248 -16.81 -32.51 -10.74
C TYR A 248 -15.68 -32.09 -11.67
N LYS A 249 -15.09 -33.02 -12.44
CA LYS A 249 -14.00 -32.70 -13.38
C LYS A 249 -14.44 -31.69 -14.44
N SER A 250 -15.65 -31.85 -14.98
CA SER A 250 -16.24 -30.92 -15.96
C SER A 250 -16.44 -29.54 -15.34
N TRP A 251 -17.00 -29.48 -14.12
CA TRP A 251 -17.17 -28.24 -13.38
C TRP A 251 -15.84 -27.55 -13.07
N LEU A 252 -14.81 -28.30 -12.71
CA LEU A 252 -13.48 -27.76 -12.44
C LEU A 252 -12.81 -27.22 -13.71
N ALA A 253 -12.97 -27.90 -14.85
CA ALA A 253 -12.30 -27.57 -16.09
C ALA A 253 -12.95 -26.39 -16.85
N THR A 254 -14.28 -26.35 -16.88
CA THR A 254 -15.04 -25.44 -17.76
C THR A 254 -15.61 -24.26 -17.00
N SER A 255 -15.33 -23.03 -17.44
CA SER A 255 -15.90 -21.83 -16.83
C SER A 255 -17.42 -21.74 -17.02
N GLY A 256 -18.12 -21.10 -16.08
CA GLY A 256 -19.57 -20.85 -16.17
C GLY A 256 -20.44 -22.08 -15.90
N GLN A 257 -19.90 -23.12 -15.25
CA GLN A 257 -20.66 -24.31 -14.88
C GLN A 257 -21.25 -24.19 -13.48
N THR A 258 -22.45 -24.74 -13.30
CA THR A 258 -23.09 -24.92 -11.99
C THR A 258 -23.15 -26.40 -11.64
N LEU A 259 -22.57 -26.79 -10.49
CA LEU A 259 -22.68 -28.14 -9.93
C LEU A 259 -23.57 -28.11 -8.69
N PHE A 260 -24.77 -28.68 -8.80
CA PHE A 260 -25.70 -28.79 -7.70
C PHE A 260 -25.64 -30.17 -7.06
N CYS A 261 -25.44 -30.22 -5.75
CA CYS A 261 -25.24 -31.47 -5.02
C CYS A 261 -26.35 -31.69 -3.98
N PRO A 262 -27.51 -32.26 -4.39
CA PRO A 262 -28.55 -32.63 -3.46
C PRO A 262 -28.11 -33.84 -2.62
N GLY A 263 -28.54 -33.91 -1.36
CA GLY A 263 -28.29 -35.10 -0.55
C GLY A 263 -29.07 -35.08 0.76
N ILE A 264 -29.41 -36.25 1.27
CA ILE A 264 -30.18 -36.38 2.52
C ILE A 264 -29.43 -35.80 3.73
N PRO A 265 -30.12 -35.45 4.83
CA PRO A 265 -29.45 -35.11 6.09
C PRO A 265 -28.48 -36.21 6.52
N GLY A 266 -27.27 -35.82 6.95
CA GLY A 266 -26.24 -36.78 7.36
C GLY A 266 -25.38 -37.37 6.24
N ALA A 267 -25.69 -37.14 4.95
CA ALA A 267 -24.92 -37.68 3.81
C ALA A 267 -23.51 -37.09 3.63
N GLY A 268 -23.05 -36.19 4.52
CA GLY A 268 -21.70 -35.62 4.46
C GLY A 268 -21.53 -34.41 3.54
N LYS A 269 -22.61 -33.74 3.11
CA LYS A 269 -22.57 -32.55 2.23
C LYS A 269 -21.56 -31.48 2.66
N THR A 270 -21.66 -31.00 3.89
CA THR A 270 -20.75 -29.98 4.45
C THR A 270 -19.29 -30.45 4.48
N VAL A 271 -19.06 -31.73 4.80
CA VAL A 271 -17.71 -32.32 4.79
C VAL A 271 -17.15 -32.33 3.38
N LEU A 272 -17.95 -32.75 2.39
CA LEU A 272 -17.58 -32.72 0.97
C LEU A 272 -17.29 -31.30 0.48
N THR A 273 -18.13 -30.31 0.82
CA THR A 273 -17.83 -28.91 0.49
C THR A 273 -16.50 -28.46 1.07
N SER A 274 -16.21 -28.80 2.34
CA SER A 274 -14.93 -28.44 2.96
C SER A 274 -13.73 -29.10 2.28
N LEU A 275 -13.88 -30.34 1.80
CA LEU A 275 -12.86 -31.05 1.03
C LEU A 275 -12.59 -30.35 -0.30
N ILE A 276 -13.64 -29.97 -1.03
CA ILE A 276 -13.53 -29.27 -2.32
C ILE A 276 -12.90 -27.89 -2.13
N VAL A 277 -13.34 -27.11 -1.14
CA VAL A 277 -12.72 -25.80 -0.83
C VAL A 277 -11.22 -25.96 -0.58
N ASN A 278 -10.82 -26.96 0.21
CA ASN A 278 -9.40 -27.21 0.49
C ASN A 278 -8.62 -27.66 -0.76
N ASP A 279 -9.22 -28.50 -1.60
CA ASP A 279 -8.64 -28.92 -2.88
C ASP A 279 -8.40 -27.73 -3.81
N LEU A 280 -9.41 -26.85 -3.99
CA LEU A 280 -9.29 -25.63 -4.79
C LEU A 280 -8.19 -24.71 -4.27
N ILE A 281 -8.18 -24.42 -2.95
CA ILE A 281 -7.14 -23.59 -2.33
C ILE A 281 -5.74 -24.18 -2.55
N SER A 282 -5.62 -25.51 -2.52
CA SER A 282 -4.34 -26.21 -2.73
C SER A 282 -3.91 -26.17 -4.20
N ASN A 283 -4.84 -26.42 -5.13
CA ASN A 283 -4.58 -26.49 -6.57
C ASN A 283 -4.25 -25.13 -7.18
N PHE A 284 -4.85 -24.06 -6.66
CA PHE A 284 -4.61 -22.68 -7.12
C PHE A 284 -3.73 -21.87 -6.14
N ARG A 285 -2.96 -22.55 -5.30
CA ARG A 285 -2.11 -21.87 -4.32
C ARG A 285 -1.06 -21.00 -5.01
N GLY A 286 -1.09 -19.70 -4.71
CA GLY A 286 -0.17 -18.71 -5.28
C GLY A 286 -0.60 -18.16 -6.64
N ASP A 287 -1.74 -18.60 -7.18
CA ASP A 287 -2.38 -17.98 -8.34
C ASP A 287 -3.30 -16.85 -7.88
N SER A 288 -2.88 -15.60 -8.08
CA SER A 288 -3.67 -14.41 -7.74
C SER A 288 -4.80 -14.12 -8.74
N SER A 289 -4.84 -14.82 -9.88
CA SER A 289 -5.84 -14.64 -10.94
C SER A 289 -7.09 -15.50 -10.75
N THR A 290 -7.04 -16.49 -9.85
CA THR A 290 -8.17 -17.34 -9.49
C THR A 290 -8.77 -16.93 -8.15
N GLY A 291 -10.06 -16.59 -8.14
CA GLY A 291 -10.82 -16.30 -6.92
C GLY A 291 -11.56 -17.52 -6.41
N ILE A 292 -11.47 -17.77 -5.10
CA ILE A 292 -12.23 -18.81 -4.41
C ILE A 292 -12.98 -18.17 -3.25
N ALA A 293 -14.29 -18.33 -3.20
CA ALA A 293 -15.13 -17.87 -2.10
C ALA A 293 -16.17 -18.93 -1.73
N TYR A 294 -16.56 -18.96 -0.46
CA TYR A 294 -17.49 -19.97 0.03
C TYR A 294 -18.38 -19.45 1.16
N ILE A 295 -19.58 -20.03 1.27
CA ILE A 295 -20.59 -19.73 2.28
C ILE A 295 -21.02 -21.04 2.94
N TYR A 296 -21.04 -21.03 4.28
CA TYR A 296 -21.63 -22.10 5.09
C TYR A 296 -22.93 -21.61 5.73
N CYS A 297 -24.06 -22.01 5.14
CA CYS A 297 -25.38 -21.66 5.65
C CYS A 297 -25.70 -22.47 6.92
N SER A 298 -26.36 -21.82 7.88
CA SER A 298 -26.80 -22.44 9.13
C SER A 298 -28.16 -21.94 9.59
N SER A 299 -29.08 -22.86 9.84
CA SER A 299 -30.41 -22.61 10.40
C SER A 299 -30.36 -21.87 11.75
N LYS A 300 -29.27 -22.03 12.52
CA LYS A 300 -29.05 -21.33 13.80
C LYS A 300 -28.83 -19.82 13.63
N GLN A 301 -28.39 -19.38 12.45
CA GLN A 301 -28.06 -17.99 12.13
C GLN A 301 -28.88 -17.47 10.96
N GLN A 302 -30.06 -18.04 10.75
CA GLN A 302 -30.89 -17.72 9.59
C GLN A 302 -31.24 -16.21 9.48
N HIS A 303 -31.37 -15.51 10.61
CA HIS A 303 -31.61 -14.06 10.66
C HIS A 303 -30.39 -13.20 10.27
N GLU A 304 -29.19 -13.78 10.32
CA GLU A 304 -27.94 -13.13 9.93
C GLU A 304 -27.57 -13.41 8.46
N GLN A 305 -28.24 -14.37 7.83
CA GLN A 305 -28.01 -14.83 6.46
C GLN A 305 -28.89 -14.11 5.45
N THR A 306 -28.90 -12.78 5.52
CA THR A 306 -29.50 -11.95 4.49
C THR A 306 -28.62 -11.92 3.25
N SER A 307 -29.24 -11.77 2.09
CA SER A 307 -28.55 -11.77 0.79
C SER A 307 -27.46 -10.69 0.71
N ASP A 308 -27.67 -9.52 1.32
CA ASP A 308 -26.66 -8.46 1.40
C ASP A 308 -25.42 -8.89 2.18
N ARG A 309 -25.59 -9.53 3.34
CA ARG A 309 -24.48 -9.97 4.18
C ARG A 309 -23.72 -11.12 3.53
N LEU A 310 -24.43 -12.04 2.88
CA LEU A 310 -23.83 -13.14 2.14
C LEU A 310 -23.02 -12.65 0.93
N LEU A 311 -23.57 -11.77 0.10
CA LEU A 311 -22.85 -11.18 -1.04
C LEU A 311 -21.65 -10.34 -0.59
N THR A 312 -21.79 -9.57 0.50
CA THR A 312 -20.67 -8.82 1.10
C THR A 312 -19.58 -9.76 1.60
N SER A 313 -19.92 -10.93 2.14
CA SER A 313 -18.92 -11.94 2.56
C SER A 313 -18.16 -12.54 1.38
N LEU A 314 -18.80 -12.70 0.21
CA LEU A 314 -18.13 -13.13 -1.01
C LEU A 314 -17.17 -12.04 -1.50
N LEU A 315 -17.61 -10.78 -1.50
CA LEU A 315 -16.75 -9.64 -1.84
C LEU A 315 -15.52 -9.57 -0.93
N LYS A 316 -15.71 -9.70 0.40
CA LYS A 316 -14.61 -9.72 1.38
C LYS A 316 -13.60 -10.82 1.06
N GLN A 317 -14.06 -12.05 0.84
CA GLN A 317 -13.19 -13.20 0.55
C GLN A 317 -12.40 -13.02 -0.75
N LEU A 318 -13.06 -12.59 -1.82
CA LEU A 318 -12.39 -12.42 -3.11
C LEU A 318 -11.39 -11.25 -3.08
N ALA A 319 -11.72 -10.16 -2.38
CA ALA A 319 -10.82 -9.02 -2.19
C ALA A 319 -9.63 -9.36 -1.28
N SER A 320 -9.83 -10.14 -0.22
CA SER A 320 -8.75 -10.54 0.70
C SER A 320 -7.74 -11.51 0.07
N ASN A 321 -8.14 -12.23 -0.97
CA ASN A 321 -7.28 -13.15 -1.71
C ASN A 321 -6.37 -12.44 -2.72
N GLN A 322 -6.52 -11.13 -2.90
CA GLN A 322 -5.66 -10.35 -3.79
C GLN A 322 -4.32 -10.00 -3.12
N PRO A 323 -3.22 -9.86 -3.89
CA PRO A 323 -1.91 -9.47 -3.35
C PRO A 323 -1.92 -8.13 -2.60
N ALA A 324 -2.81 -7.22 -3.01
CA ALA A 324 -3.10 -5.96 -2.35
C ALA A 324 -4.60 -5.68 -2.44
N LEU A 325 -5.17 -5.04 -1.41
CA LEU A 325 -6.59 -4.72 -1.42
C LEU A 325 -6.91 -3.72 -2.56
N PRO A 326 -7.90 -4.01 -3.42
CA PRO A 326 -8.22 -3.13 -4.55
C PRO A 326 -8.56 -1.71 -4.13
N THR A 327 -8.00 -0.71 -4.82
CA THR A 327 -8.20 0.73 -4.52
C THR A 327 -9.67 1.13 -4.48
N ARG A 328 -10.54 0.49 -5.28
CA ARG A 328 -11.98 0.76 -5.27
C ARG A 328 -12.63 0.39 -3.93
N ILE A 329 -12.19 -0.70 -3.28
CA ILE A 329 -12.65 -1.08 -1.95
C ILE A 329 -12.15 -0.10 -0.89
N LYS A 330 -10.90 0.38 -1.00
CA LYS A 330 -10.37 1.45 -0.13
C LYS A 330 -11.14 2.76 -0.26
N ASN A 331 -11.52 3.12 -1.49
CA ASN A 331 -12.33 4.31 -1.76
C ASN A 331 -13.75 4.16 -1.21
N LEU A 332 -14.38 3.00 -1.39
CA LEU A 332 -15.69 2.68 -0.83
C LEU A 332 -15.68 2.82 0.69
N TYR A 333 -14.66 2.29 1.36
CA TYR A 333 -14.45 2.49 2.79
C TYR A 333 -14.34 3.97 3.15
N THR A 334 -13.46 4.72 2.48
CA THR A 334 -13.22 6.14 2.79
C THR A 334 -14.49 6.97 2.65
N GLU A 335 -15.28 6.74 1.59
CA GLU A 335 -16.56 7.42 1.33
C GLU A 335 -17.56 7.17 2.47
N HIS A 336 -17.85 5.90 2.76
CA HIS A 336 -18.86 5.53 3.74
C HIS A 336 -18.41 5.73 5.19
N PHE A 337 -17.11 5.60 5.48
CA PHE A 337 -16.54 5.86 6.80
C PHE A 337 -16.70 7.34 7.18
N ARG A 338 -16.38 8.26 6.26
CA ARG A 338 -16.58 9.71 6.46
C ARG A 338 -18.05 10.07 6.62
N ALA A 339 -18.92 9.50 5.79
CA ALA A 339 -20.36 9.72 5.84
C ALA A 339 -21.06 9.02 7.02
N ARG A 340 -20.36 8.12 7.74
CA ARG A 340 -20.91 7.23 8.77
C ARG A 340 -22.09 6.38 8.27
N THR A 341 -21.98 5.89 7.04
CA THR A 341 -22.99 5.04 6.39
C THR A 341 -22.43 3.64 6.09
N ARG A 342 -23.24 2.81 5.45
CA ARG A 342 -22.85 1.53 4.86
C ARG A 342 -23.26 1.51 3.39
N PRO A 343 -22.51 0.82 2.52
CA PRO A 343 -22.94 0.61 1.15
C PRO A 343 -24.25 -0.16 1.14
N ASP A 344 -25.16 0.23 0.25
CA ASP A 344 -26.36 -0.54 0.00
C ASP A 344 -26.05 -1.81 -0.83
N LEU A 345 -27.07 -2.66 -1.00
CA LEU A 345 -26.94 -3.92 -1.71
C LEU A 345 -26.51 -3.74 -3.18
N ASN A 346 -27.02 -2.72 -3.87
CA ASN A 346 -26.68 -2.50 -5.27
C ASN A 346 -25.20 -2.15 -5.41
N ARG A 347 -24.70 -1.31 -4.49
CA ARG A 347 -23.28 -0.96 -4.43
C ARG A 347 -22.41 -2.17 -4.16
N ILE A 348 -22.80 -3.05 -3.23
CA ILE A 348 -22.09 -4.31 -2.96
C ILE A 348 -22.05 -5.22 -4.20
N VAL A 349 -23.18 -5.38 -4.90
CA VAL A 349 -23.25 -6.19 -6.12
C VAL A 349 -22.37 -5.62 -7.23
N GLU A 350 -22.35 -4.30 -7.41
CA GLU A 350 -21.49 -3.65 -8.40
C GLU A 350 -20.00 -3.88 -8.09
N GLU A 351 -19.59 -3.70 -6.82
CA GLU A 351 -18.21 -3.96 -6.42
C GLU A 351 -17.84 -5.44 -6.57
N LEU A 352 -18.75 -6.36 -6.26
CA LEU A 352 -18.54 -7.80 -6.47
C LEU A 352 -18.37 -8.15 -7.96
N GLN A 353 -19.22 -7.61 -8.84
CA GLN A 353 -19.08 -7.77 -10.30
C GLN A 353 -17.72 -7.29 -10.79
N LEU A 354 -17.31 -6.11 -10.34
CA LEU A 354 -16.04 -5.51 -10.76
C LEU A 354 -14.84 -6.27 -10.20
N MET A 355 -14.93 -6.80 -8.98
CA MET A 355 -13.91 -7.68 -8.42
C MET A 355 -13.78 -8.95 -9.27
N VAL A 356 -14.90 -9.65 -9.52
CA VAL A 356 -14.94 -10.86 -10.34
C VAL A 356 -14.39 -10.62 -11.74
N ALA A 357 -14.66 -9.47 -12.35
CA ALA A 357 -14.16 -9.11 -13.68
C ALA A 357 -12.62 -8.98 -13.76
N THR A 358 -11.93 -8.79 -12.63
CA THR A 358 -10.44 -8.75 -12.60
C THR A 358 -9.80 -10.13 -12.55
N LEU A 359 -10.59 -11.17 -12.28
CA LEU A 359 -10.12 -12.54 -12.11
C LEU A 359 -10.34 -13.33 -13.40
N SER A 360 -9.40 -14.21 -13.74
CA SER A 360 -9.55 -15.10 -14.90
C SER A 360 -10.46 -16.29 -14.62
N LYS A 361 -10.60 -16.68 -13.35
CA LYS A 361 -11.45 -17.79 -12.93
C LYS A 361 -11.97 -17.55 -11.53
N VAL A 362 -13.25 -17.86 -11.29
CA VAL A 362 -13.87 -17.67 -9.97
C VAL A 362 -14.71 -18.89 -9.60
N PHE A 363 -14.46 -19.44 -8.42
CA PHE A 363 -15.24 -20.50 -7.80
C PHE A 363 -16.01 -19.95 -6.60
N ILE A 364 -17.32 -20.16 -6.60
CA ILE A 364 -18.20 -19.83 -5.46
C ILE A 364 -18.85 -21.12 -4.98
N LEU A 365 -18.71 -21.43 -3.70
CA LEU A 365 -19.29 -22.63 -3.08
C LEU A 365 -20.31 -22.25 -2.01
N ILE A 366 -21.51 -22.82 -2.04
CA ILE A 366 -22.55 -22.58 -1.04
C ILE A 366 -22.97 -23.90 -0.42
N ASP A 367 -22.64 -24.11 0.84
CA ASP A 367 -23.11 -25.27 1.60
C ASP A 367 -24.46 -24.96 2.27
N GLY A 368 -25.43 -25.88 2.10
CA GLY A 368 -26.69 -25.88 2.85
C GLY A 368 -27.70 -24.82 2.41
N LEU A 369 -27.99 -24.68 1.11
CA LEU A 369 -28.99 -23.73 0.60
C LEU A 369 -30.37 -23.87 1.29
N ASP A 370 -30.75 -25.07 1.71
CA ASP A 370 -32.00 -25.31 2.44
C ASP A 370 -32.08 -24.63 3.81
N GLU A 371 -30.94 -24.20 4.37
CA GLU A 371 -30.89 -23.53 5.66
C GLU A 371 -31.13 -22.00 5.56
N CYS A 372 -31.12 -21.44 4.34
CA CYS A 372 -31.46 -20.04 4.10
C CYS A 372 -32.97 -19.80 4.04
N GLN A 373 -33.41 -18.59 4.45
CA GLN A 373 -34.78 -18.16 4.19
C GLN A 373 -35.06 -18.11 2.69
N ALA A 374 -36.27 -18.47 2.28
CA ALA A 374 -36.60 -18.60 0.86
C ALA A 374 -36.44 -17.30 0.06
N SER A 375 -36.81 -16.15 0.63
CA SER A 375 -36.63 -14.83 0.00
C SER A 375 -35.15 -14.49 -0.20
N GLU A 376 -34.35 -14.63 0.86
CA GLU A 376 -32.91 -14.32 0.83
C GLU A 376 -32.16 -15.28 -0.09
N ARG A 377 -32.50 -16.57 -0.06
CA ARG A 377 -31.97 -17.58 -0.98
C ARG A 377 -32.27 -17.22 -2.43
N ASN A 378 -33.52 -16.92 -2.75
CA ASN A 378 -33.90 -16.59 -4.12
C ASN A 378 -33.18 -15.33 -4.62
N HIS A 379 -33.04 -14.31 -3.76
CA HIS A 379 -32.30 -13.10 -4.10
C HIS A 379 -30.80 -13.38 -4.32
N LEU A 380 -30.18 -14.18 -3.46
CA LEU A 380 -28.78 -14.60 -3.62
C LEU A 380 -28.56 -15.34 -4.95
N LEU A 381 -29.39 -16.34 -5.25
CA LEU A 381 -29.28 -17.11 -6.50
C LEU A 381 -29.47 -16.23 -7.73
N LEU A 382 -30.37 -15.24 -7.69
CA LEU A 382 -30.56 -14.28 -8.77
C LEU A 382 -29.32 -13.40 -9.03
N GLN A 383 -28.62 -12.96 -7.99
CA GLN A 383 -27.40 -12.16 -8.20
C GLN A 383 -26.24 -13.04 -8.69
N LEU A 384 -26.13 -14.27 -8.18
CA LEU A 384 -25.11 -15.23 -8.64
C LEU A 384 -25.32 -15.68 -10.09
N SER A 385 -26.57 -15.86 -10.53
CA SER A 385 -26.84 -16.17 -11.94
C SER A 385 -26.45 -15.03 -12.87
N ARG A 386 -26.72 -13.77 -12.48
CA ARG A 386 -26.24 -12.58 -13.22
C ARG A 386 -24.72 -12.54 -13.32
N LEU A 387 -24.03 -12.82 -12.21
CA LEU A 387 -22.56 -12.92 -12.19
C LEU A 387 -22.05 -14.04 -13.12
N GLN A 388 -22.73 -15.19 -13.17
CA GLN A 388 -22.35 -16.29 -14.06
C GLN A 388 -22.56 -15.95 -15.53
N ILE A 389 -23.68 -15.33 -15.87
CA ILE A 389 -23.97 -14.89 -17.25
C ILE A 389 -22.91 -13.90 -17.74
N GLN A 390 -22.48 -12.96 -16.88
CA GLN A 390 -21.54 -11.90 -17.27
C GLN A 390 -20.08 -12.33 -17.22
N HIS A 391 -19.70 -13.16 -16.24
CA HIS A 391 -18.29 -13.44 -15.92
C HIS A 391 -17.95 -14.93 -15.89
N GLN A 392 -18.87 -15.81 -16.23
CA GLN A 392 -18.65 -17.26 -16.32
C GLN A 392 -18.09 -17.86 -15.01
N ILE A 393 -18.62 -17.44 -13.86
CA ILE A 393 -18.23 -18.00 -12.56
C ILE A 393 -18.66 -19.47 -12.43
N ASN A 394 -17.85 -20.28 -11.75
CA ASN A 394 -18.17 -21.65 -11.39
C ASN A 394 -18.88 -21.68 -10.04
N LEU A 395 -20.11 -22.19 -10.01
CA LEU A 395 -20.92 -22.29 -8.79
C LEU A 395 -21.02 -23.74 -8.37
N LEU A 396 -20.76 -24.04 -7.10
CA LEU A 396 -21.14 -25.31 -6.48
C LEU A 396 -22.09 -25.03 -5.33
N ALA A 397 -23.20 -25.76 -5.26
CA ALA A 397 -24.16 -25.59 -4.17
C ALA A 397 -24.67 -26.92 -3.64
N THR A 398 -24.73 -27.06 -2.31
CA THR A 398 -25.31 -28.24 -1.65
C THR A 398 -26.68 -27.89 -1.03
N SER A 399 -27.56 -28.89 -0.96
CA SER A 399 -28.88 -28.75 -0.35
C SER A 399 -29.47 -30.10 0.00
N ARG A 400 -30.47 -30.15 0.87
CA ARG A 400 -31.44 -31.26 0.86
C ARG A 400 -32.16 -31.36 -0.49
N PRO A 401 -32.64 -32.55 -0.91
CA PRO A 401 -33.40 -32.74 -2.15
C PRO A 401 -34.83 -32.19 -2.02
N ILE A 402 -34.95 -30.87 -1.86
CA ILE A 402 -36.24 -30.17 -1.72
C ILE A 402 -36.67 -29.70 -3.12
N PRO A 403 -37.85 -30.12 -3.63
CA PRO A 403 -38.27 -29.82 -5.00
C PRO A 403 -38.30 -28.32 -5.34
N THR A 404 -38.62 -27.45 -4.37
CA THR A 404 -38.62 -26.00 -4.59
C THR A 404 -37.22 -25.46 -4.85
N ILE A 405 -36.20 -25.92 -4.12
CA ILE A 405 -34.80 -25.50 -4.31
C ILE A 405 -34.27 -26.04 -5.63
N MET A 406 -34.56 -27.29 -5.97
CA MET A 406 -34.17 -27.87 -7.26
C MET A 406 -34.74 -27.06 -8.43
N ARG A 407 -36.01 -26.64 -8.33
CA ARG A 407 -36.65 -25.78 -9.32
C ARG A 407 -36.03 -24.38 -9.36
N GLU A 408 -35.74 -23.78 -8.20
CA GLU A 408 -35.06 -22.48 -8.13
C GLU A 408 -33.69 -22.54 -8.83
N MET A 409 -32.89 -23.57 -8.56
CA MET A 409 -31.59 -23.78 -9.20
C MET A 409 -31.72 -23.94 -10.72
N ALA A 410 -32.66 -24.77 -11.20
CA ALA A 410 -32.92 -24.94 -12.63
C ALA A 410 -33.49 -23.69 -13.32
N THR A 411 -34.16 -22.81 -12.56
CA THR A 411 -34.71 -21.54 -13.08
C THR A 411 -33.61 -20.48 -13.24
N HIS A 412 -32.65 -20.44 -12.31
CA HIS A 412 -31.62 -19.41 -12.28
C HIS A 412 -30.38 -19.76 -13.12
N PHE A 413 -30.09 -21.04 -13.36
CA PHE A 413 -28.84 -21.47 -14.02
C PHE A 413 -29.12 -22.39 -15.21
N GLU A 414 -28.64 -22.01 -16.39
CA GLU A 414 -28.83 -22.77 -17.65
C GLU A 414 -27.92 -24.02 -17.72
N THR A 415 -26.65 -23.87 -17.32
CA THR A 415 -25.61 -24.91 -17.34
C THR A 415 -25.48 -25.59 -15.98
N ILE A 416 -26.54 -26.27 -15.56
CA ILE A 416 -26.59 -26.99 -14.29
C ILE A 416 -26.40 -28.50 -14.47
N THR A 417 -25.43 -29.05 -13.74
CA THR A 417 -25.24 -30.49 -13.57
C THR A 417 -25.57 -30.86 -12.13
N SER A 418 -26.30 -31.96 -11.92
CA SER A 418 -26.65 -32.44 -10.59
C SER A 418 -25.85 -33.68 -10.23
N LEU A 419 -25.20 -33.69 -9.07
CA LEU A 419 -24.48 -34.84 -8.53
C LEU A 419 -25.03 -35.16 -7.14
N GLU A 420 -25.82 -36.22 -7.02
CA GLU A 420 -26.40 -36.61 -5.73
C GLU A 420 -25.33 -37.10 -4.76
N ILE A 421 -25.33 -36.54 -3.55
CA ILE A 421 -24.44 -36.95 -2.45
C ILE A 421 -25.15 -38.05 -1.67
N LEU A 422 -24.67 -39.27 -1.88
CA LEU A 422 -25.11 -40.47 -1.19
C LEU A 422 -24.09 -40.91 -0.15
N ALA A 423 -24.59 -41.53 0.92
CA ALA A 423 -23.73 -42.13 1.92
C ALA A 423 -23.10 -43.41 1.33
N ASN A 424 -21.81 -43.34 0.97
CA ASN A 424 -21.09 -44.46 0.38
C ASN A 424 -20.71 -45.48 1.46
N THR A 425 -21.00 -46.76 1.24
CA THR A 425 -20.66 -47.87 2.15
C THR A 425 -19.18 -47.90 2.54
N ARG A 426 -18.28 -47.53 1.62
CA ARG A 426 -16.84 -47.39 1.91
C ARG A 426 -16.57 -46.25 2.89
N ASP A 427 -17.13 -45.07 2.64
CA ASP A 427 -16.94 -43.90 3.51
C ASP A 427 -17.53 -44.14 4.90
N ILE A 428 -18.70 -44.81 4.98
CA ILE A 428 -19.32 -45.21 6.25
C ILE A 428 -18.40 -46.16 7.00
N THR A 429 -17.83 -47.16 6.31
CA THR A 429 -16.92 -48.13 6.92
C THR A 429 -15.67 -47.45 7.46
N GLU A 430 -15.00 -46.61 6.66
CA GLU A 430 -13.82 -45.84 7.08
C GLU A 430 -14.15 -44.89 8.25
N TYR A 431 -15.33 -44.26 8.24
CA TYR A 431 -15.84 -43.47 9.36
C TYR A 431 -15.99 -44.30 10.63
N LEU A 432 -16.67 -45.44 10.57
CA LEU A 432 -16.92 -46.30 11.71
C LEU A 432 -15.60 -46.84 12.29
N GLU A 433 -14.70 -47.34 11.45
CA GLU A 433 -13.36 -47.82 11.86
C GLU A 433 -12.55 -46.74 12.59
N GLY A 434 -12.54 -45.51 12.06
CA GLY A 434 -11.89 -44.38 12.69
C GLY A 434 -12.47 -44.03 14.07
N HIS A 435 -13.78 -44.23 14.23
CA HIS A 435 -14.51 -43.91 15.45
C HIS A 435 -14.51 -45.03 16.49
N MET A 436 -14.22 -46.29 16.11
CA MET A 436 -14.11 -47.42 17.05
C MET A 436 -13.15 -47.13 18.19
N LYS A 437 -12.03 -46.45 17.90
CA LYS A 437 -11.00 -46.07 18.89
C LYS A 437 -11.50 -45.09 19.95
N LYS A 438 -12.61 -44.39 19.70
CA LYS A 438 -13.25 -43.43 20.61
C LYS A 438 -14.37 -44.07 21.46
N LEU A 439 -14.79 -45.28 21.14
CA LEU A 439 -15.85 -45.99 21.87
C LEU A 439 -15.36 -46.54 23.22
N PRO A 440 -16.29 -46.92 24.13
CA PRO A 440 -15.93 -47.53 25.42
C PRO A 440 -15.01 -48.75 25.30
N SER A 441 -14.26 -49.07 26.36
CA SER A 441 -13.29 -50.17 26.37
C SER A 441 -13.89 -51.52 25.97
N PHE A 442 -15.13 -51.81 26.37
CA PHE A 442 -15.81 -53.06 26.03
C PHE A 442 -16.05 -53.23 24.52
N VAL A 443 -16.19 -52.13 23.76
CA VAL A 443 -16.24 -52.19 22.29
C VAL A 443 -14.84 -52.27 21.71
N ARG A 444 -13.90 -51.46 22.22
CA ARG A 444 -12.52 -51.40 21.72
C ARG A 444 -11.74 -52.70 21.86
N GLN A 445 -12.07 -53.51 22.87
CA GLN A 445 -11.39 -54.77 23.16
C GLN A 445 -12.03 -55.98 22.47
N ASP A 446 -13.25 -55.84 21.95
CA ASP A 446 -13.98 -56.91 21.27
C ASP A 446 -14.00 -56.68 19.76
N ARG A 447 -13.15 -57.41 19.04
CA ARG A 447 -13.05 -57.34 17.58
C ARG A 447 -14.32 -57.83 16.88
N ASN A 448 -14.97 -58.88 17.40
CA ASN A 448 -16.20 -59.40 16.81
C ASN A 448 -17.34 -58.38 16.95
N LEU A 449 -17.41 -57.69 18.08
CA LEU A 449 -18.38 -56.62 18.29
C LEU A 449 -18.13 -55.44 17.34
N GLN A 450 -16.87 -55.03 17.12
CA GLN A 450 -16.53 -53.99 16.14
C GLN A 450 -16.93 -54.38 14.72
N GLU A 451 -16.57 -55.59 14.28
CA GLU A 451 -16.92 -56.10 12.94
C GLU A 451 -18.45 -56.18 12.76
N ASN A 452 -19.18 -56.59 13.81
CA ASN A 452 -20.64 -56.62 13.78
C ASN A 452 -21.26 -55.22 13.73
N ILE A 453 -20.74 -54.25 14.49
CA ILE A 453 -21.22 -52.85 14.43
C ILE A 453 -21.02 -52.28 13.02
N ILE A 454 -19.83 -52.44 12.44
CA ILE A 454 -19.53 -51.96 11.08
C ILE A 454 -20.52 -52.57 10.09
N ARG A 455 -20.64 -53.90 10.10
CA ARG A 455 -21.51 -54.62 9.18
C ARG A 455 -22.97 -54.18 9.30
N VAL A 456 -23.52 -54.17 10.52
CA VAL A 456 -24.94 -53.84 10.75
C VAL A 456 -25.26 -52.40 10.38
N ILE A 457 -24.41 -51.44 10.73
CA ILE A 457 -24.65 -50.03 10.39
C ILE A 457 -24.52 -49.82 8.89
N SER A 458 -23.48 -50.37 8.24
CA SER A 458 -23.32 -50.27 6.79
C SER A 458 -24.49 -50.88 6.02
N GLU A 459 -24.96 -52.07 6.42
CA GLU A 459 -26.16 -52.71 5.84
C GLU A 459 -27.44 -51.88 6.06
N SER A 460 -27.55 -51.15 7.18
CA SER A 460 -28.74 -50.35 7.50
C SER A 460 -28.82 -49.05 6.69
N VAL A 461 -27.67 -48.48 6.29
CA VAL A 461 -27.62 -47.23 5.52
C VAL A 461 -27.88 -47.49 4.03
N ASP A 462 -27.47 -48.64 3.50
CA ASP A 462 -27.74 -49.08 2.11
C ASP A 462 -29.23 -49.40 1.87
N GLY A 463 -30.03 -49.51 2.94
CA GLY A 463 -31.42 -49.98 2.93
C GLY A 463 -32.50 -48.94 3.27
N MET A 464 -32.19 -47.63 3.33
CA MET A 464 -33.22 -46.60 3.48
C MET A 464 -33.80 -46.20 2.11
N PRO A 465 -34.98 -46.69 1.70
CA PRO A 465 -35.68 -46.12 0.56
C PRO A 465 -36.01 -44.66 0.86
N VAL A 466 -35.75 -43.80 -0.13
CA VAL A 466 -36.30 -42.45 -0.20
C VAL A 466 -37.81 -42.59 0.01
N CYS A 467 -38.33 -42.14 1.16
CA CYS A 467 -39.77 -42.05 1.34
C CYS A 467 -40.30 -41.03 0.32
N GLU A 468 -40.81 -41.52 -0.80
CA GLU A 468 -41.74 -40.75 -1.62
C GLU A 468 -42.93 -40.34 -0.74
N PRO A 469 -43.29 -39.05 -0.68
CA PRO A 469 -44.50 -38.67 0.01
C PRO A 469 -45.69 -39.20 -0.79
N GLU A 470 -46.43 -40.13 -0.18
CA GLU A 470 -47.74 -40.56 -0.67
C GLU A 470 -48.60 -39.31 -0.91
N THR A 471 -48.94 -39.09 -2.17
CA THR A 471 -50.04 -38.20 -2.57
C THR A 471 -51.32 -38.59 -1.84
N LYS A 472 -51.85 -37.67 -1.03
CA LYS A 472 -53.28 -37.56 -0.73
C LYS A 472 -53.72 -36.11 -0.80
#